data_AF-A0A6J1F4H2-F1
#
_entry.id   AF-A0A6J1F4H2-F1
#
_cell.length_a   1.000
_cell.length_b   1.000
_cell.length_c   1.000
_cell.angle_alpha   90.00
_cell.angle_beta   90.00
_cell.angle_gamma   90.00
#
_symmetry.space_group_name_H-M   'P 1'
#
loop_
_entity.id
_entity.type
_entity.pdbx_description
1 polymer ?
#
loop_
_entity_poly.entity_id
_entity_poly.type
_entity_poly.pdbx_seq_one_letter_code
_entity_poly.pdbx_strand_id
1 'polypeptide(L)'
;MIPNPRAILLSSSGAGFGFGIKCLMENRAQKKDYLHYNHTDRCRNARWTSRESYQFMYERPWQEVLDFYSHAVNGRLSLSSLGTETVRDHDDTEIQPVCNTAELNRAPGKDGTGRWARATFKIVLSYHGNSFDGWQKQPELNTVQGVVEKSLGKFVDEKKAQQLKDRCLPIEGCAVVAGRTDKGVTALRQVCSFYTWRTDVKPQDIEGSINNAAPGKLRVLSVSQVSRMFHPNFSAKWRRYLYIFPLKDGENMEPNFAIWEDVENIREEEHRDKIEALHGECKDEILNNLVLSQDDEEPASANKPQTFSIMRVNQLLRKLEGKLLSYKMFARDTKASRNEGPPTECFVYHARAMEARLPCLDQGVGRSVMCVELVANRFLRKMVRVLVATAIREAAAGAGEDALLKLMDATCRRATAPPAPPDGLSLVDKVGWEFPS
;
A
#
# COMPACT_ATOMS: atom_id res chain seq x y z
N MET A 1 58.97 -5.00 9.26
CA MET A 1 59.90 -4.98 8.11
C MET A 1 59.36 -5.93 7.05
N ILE A 2 59.14 -5.39 5.84
CA ILE A 2 59.10 -5.96 4.47
C ILE A 2 59.65 -7.41 4.34
N PRO A 3 59.25 -8.32 3.38
CA PRO A 3 58.55 -8.14 2.09
C PRO A 3 57.47 -9.20 1.68
N ASN A 4 56.76 -8.88 0.58
CA ASN A 4 56.21 -9.78 -0.45
C ASN A 4 57.28 -9.92 -1.58
N PRO A 5 57.53 -11.03 -2.33
CA PRO A 5 56.66 -11.42 -3.49
C PRO A 5 56.78 -12.87 -4.09
N ARG A 6 55.88 -13.17 -5.06
CA ARG A 6 55.99 -14.07 -6.26
C ARG A 6 56.05 -15.61 -6.05
N ALA A 7 55.12 -16.41 -6.59
CA ALA A 7 54.80 -16.79 -7.99
C ALA A 7 55.45 -18.12 -8.41
N ILE A 8 54.64 -19.12 -8.79
CA ILE A 8 55.05 -20.26 -9.65
C ILE A 8 53.90 -20.57 -10.62
N LEU A 9 54.20 -20.38 -11.91
CA LEU A 9 53.52 -20.94 -13.08
C LEU A 9 53.94 -22.41 -13.26
N LEU A 10 53.08 -23.25 -13.84
CA LEU A 10 53.47 -24.19 -14.90
C LEU A 10 52.24 -24.72 -15.65
N SER A 11 52.43 -24.83 -16.96
CA SER A 11 51.50 -25.12 -18.06
C SER A 11 51.67 -26.55 -18.58
N SER A 12 50.61 -27.13 -19.19
CA SER A 12 50.66 -28.04 -20.38
C SER A 12 49.24 -28.56 -20.67
N SER A 13 48.55 -28.08 -21.71
CA SER A 13 48.46 -28.62 -23.09
C SER A 13 47.42 -29.72 -23.30
N GLY A 14 46.45 -29.47 -24.20
CA GLY A 14 45.52 -30.47 -24.73
C GLY A 14 44.49 -29.82 -25.66
N ALA A 15 44.68 -29.98 -26.97
CA ALA A 15 43.86 -29.43 -28.05
C ALA A 15 42.66 -30.33 -28.41
N GLY A 16 41.58 -29.74 -28.96
CA GLY A 16 40.71 -30.46 -29.92
C GLY A 16 39.20 -30.21 -29.84
N PHE A 17 38.70 -29.36 -30.77
CA PHE A 17 37.42 -29.39 -31.49
C PHE A 17 36.06 -29.34 -30.76
N GLY A 18 35.25 -28.32 -31.11
CA GLY A 18 33.81 -28.26 -30.81
C GLY A 18 33.13 -27.01 -31.40
N PHE A 19 32.57 -27.17 -32.59
CA PHE A 19 31.67 -26.29 -33.36
C PHE A 19 31.07 -25.04 -32.67
N GLY A 20 31.43 -23.85 -33.17
CA GLY A 20 30.77 -22.59 -32.86
C GLY A 20 29.55 -22.35 -33.74
N ILE A 21 28.35 -22.47 -33.19
CA ILE A 21 27.15 -21.79 -33.73
C ILE A 21 27.10 -20.42 -33.07
N LYS A 22 27.60 -19.41 -33.77
CA LYS A 22 27.52 -18.01 -33.36
C LYS A 22 26.11 -17.51 -33.69
N CYS A 23 25.17 -17.64 -32.75
CA CYS A 23 23.87 -16.99 -32.85
C CYS A 23 24.09 -15.48 -32.63
N LEU A 24 24.26 -14.75 -33.72
CA LEU A 24 24.13 -13.29 -33.77
C LEU A 24 22.66 -12.96 -33.50
N MET A 25 22.30 -12.75 -32.23
CA MET A 25 21.10 -11.99 -31.92
C MET A 25 21.40 -10.52 -32.09
N GLU A 26 20.94 -9.98 -33.21
CA GLU A 26 20.84 -8.56 -33.47
C GLU A 26 20.14 -7.88 -32.29
N ASN A 27 20.91 -7.10 -31.54
CA ASN A 27 20.41 -6.23 -30.50
C ASN A 27 19.68 -5.07 -31.19
N ARG A 28 18.41 -5.29 -31.58
CA ARG A 28 17.50 -4.19 -31.90
C ARG A 28 17.22 -3.44 -30.60
N ALA A 29 18.10 -2.51 -30.27
CA ALA A 29 17.84 -1.47 -29.31
C ALA A 29 16.66 -0.65 -29.84
N GLN A 30 15.44 -1.07 -29.49
CA GLN A 30 14.28 -0.20 -29.59
C GLN A 30 14.63 1.06 -28.79
N LYS A 31 14.81 2.15 -29.52
CA LYS A 31 14.91 3.49 -28.98
C LYS A 31 13.57 3.77 -28.29
N LYS A 32 13.44 3.38 -27.02
CA LYS A 32 12.29 3.71 -26.20
C LYS A 32 12.36 5.22 -25.99
N ASP A 33 11.48 5.95 -26.67
CA ASP A 33 11.33 7.37 -26.44
C ASP A 33 10.99 7.60 -24.97
N TYR A 34 11.94 8.23 -24.28
CA TYR A 34 11.83 8.53 -22.87
C TYR A 34 10.93 9.75 -22.72
N LEU A 35 9.69 9.54 -22.30
CA LEU A 35 8.82 10.63 -21.86
C LEU A 35 9.41 11.25 -20.57
N HIS A 36 10.19 12.30 -20.76
CA HIS A 36 10.42 13.27 -19.70
C HIS A 36 9.05 13.86 -19.37
N TYR A 37 8.60 13.73 -18.11
CA TYR A 37 7.36 14.37 -17.69
C TYR A 37 7.56 15.88 -17.84
N ASN A 38 7.05 16.42 -18.94
CA ASN A 38 7.18 17.82 -19.26
C ASN A 38 6.05 18.55 -18.55
N HIS A 39 6.41 19.54 -17.74
CA HIS A 39 5.55 20.25 -16.80
C HIS A 39 4.54 21.21 -17.48
N THR A 40 4.05 20.86 -18.67
CA THR A 40 3.13 21.67 -19.49
C THR A 40 1.65 21.49 -19.11
N ASP A 41 1.37 20.84 -17.97
CA ASP A 41 0.02 20.73 -17.41
C ASP A 41 -0.48 22.13 -16.98
N ARG A 42 -1.71 22.49 -17.36
CA ARG A 42 -2.36 23.77 -16.98
C ARG A 42 -2.33 24.01 -15.46
N CYS A 43 -2.23 22.94 -14.68
CA CYS A 43 -2.25 22.94 -13.22
C CYS A 43 -0.88 23.13 -12.56
N ARG A 44 0.21 23.37 -13.31
CA ARG A 44 1.58 23.47 -12.75
C ARG A 44 1.67 24.44 -11.56
N ASN A 45 1.04 25.61 -11.68
CA ASN A 45 1.11 26.66 -10.67
C ASN A 45 0.16 26.43 -9.50
N ALA A 46 -0.89 25.61 -9.69
CA ALA A 46 -1.83 25.20 -8.65
C ALA A 46 -1.35 23.97 -7.85
N ARG A 47 -0.41 23.18 -8.39
CA ARG A 47 0.08 21.95 -7.76
C ARG A 47 0.94 22.25 -6.53
N TRP A 48 0.62 21.60 -5.42
CA TRP A 48 1.46 21.65 -4.22
C TRP A 48 2.84 21.03 -4.46
N THR A 49 3.86 21.69 -3.94
CA THR A 49 5.20 21.13 -3.73
C THR A 49 5.13 19.93 -2.78
N SER A 50 6.23 19.20 -2.67
CA SER A 50 6.35 18.13 -1.68
C SER A 50 6.13 18.63 -0.24
N ARG A 51 6.64 19.82 0.10
CA ARG A 51 6.51 20.39 1.44
C ARG A 51 5.05 20.75 1.74
N GLU A 52 4.39 21.46 0.83
CA GLU A 52 2.98 21.84 0.97
C GLU A 52 2.07 20.61 1.01
N SER A 53 2.32 19.61 0.17
CA SER A 53 1.57 18.34 0.20
C SER A 53 1.74 17.62 1.53
N TYR A 54 2.96 17.59 2.08
CA TYR A 54 3.22 17.01 3.38
C TYR A 54 2.45 17.77 4.47
N GLN A 55 2.58 19.09 4.51
CA GLN A 55 1.91 19.94 5.48
C GLN A 55 0.38 19.75 5.44
N PHE A 56 -0.21 19.85 4.25
CA PHE A 56 -1.65 19.68 4.02
C PHE A 56 -2.20 18.35 4.56
N MET A 57 -1.44 17.25 4.38
CA MET A 57 -1.86 15.92 4.77
C MET A 57 -1.63 15.67 6.27
N TYR A 58 -0.55 16.19 6.85
CA TYR A 58 -0.19 15.95 8.25
C TYR A 58 -0.89 16.88 9.25
N GLU A 59 -1.34 18.07 8.83
CA GLU A 59 -2.12 19.01 9.67
C GLU A 59 -3.59 18.62 9.89
N ARG A 60 -4.01 17.45 9.38
CA ARG A 60 -5.38 16.96 9.51
C ARG A 60 -5.66 16.47 10.94
N PRO A 61 -6.92 16.52 11.43
CA PRO A 61 -7.27 16.06 12.77
C PRO A 61 -7.32 14.52 12.84
N TRP A 62 -6.16 13.89 12.93
CA TRP A 62 -6.01 12.43 12.87
C TRP A 62 -6.53 11.67 14.09
N GLN A 63 -6.74 12.35 15.22
CA GLN A 63 -7.06 11.69 16.50
C GLN A 63 -8.32 10.82 16.42
N GLU A 64 -9.38 11.32 15.80
CA GLU A 64 -10.64 10.57 15.67
C GLU A 64 -10.51 9.32 14.79
N VAL A 65 -9.63 9.37 13.77
CA VAL A 65 -9.31 8.22 12.93
C VAL A 65 -8.56 7.16 13.74
N LEU A 66 -7.61 7.60 14.57
CA LEU A 66 -6.87 6.72 15.47
C LEU A 66 -7.78 6.08 16.53
N ASP A 67 -8.69 6.85 17.11
CA ASP A 67 -9.66 6.36 18.10
C ASP A 67 -10.63 5.35 17.45
N PHE A 68 -11.13 5.64 16.25
CA PHE A 68 -11.91 4.70 15.46
C PHE A 68 -11.16 3.38 15.25
N TYR A 69 -9.89 3.42 14.83
CA TYR A 69 -9.10 2.21 14.63
C TYR A 69 -8.81 1.47 15.93
N SER A 70 -8.55 2.17 17.04
CA SER A 70 -8.41 1.57 18.36
C SER A 70 -9.67 0.80 18.74
N HIS A 71 -10.86 1.37 18.55
CA HIS A 71 -12.12 0.71 18.81
C HIS A 71 -12.40 -0.46 17.84
N ALA A 72 -12.07 -0.31 16.56
CA ALA A 72 -12.22 -1.37 15.56
C ALA A 72 -11.32 -2.58 15.87
N VAL A 73 -10.06 -2.35 16.25
CA VAL A 73 -9.12 -3.42 16.66
C VAL A 73 -9.63 -4.16 17.89
N ASN A 74 -10.25 -3.44 18.82
CA ASN A 74 -10.86 -4.01 20.01
C ASN A 74 -12.22 -4.69 19.74
N GLY A 75 -12.73 -4.62 18.51
CA GLY A 75 -14.03 -5.19 18.11
C GLY A 75 -15.23 -4.44 18.67
N ARG A 76 -15.07 -3.18 19.07
CA ARG A 76 -16.17 -2.30 19.52
C ARG A 76 -16.86 -1.60 18.35
N LEU A 77 -16.14 -1.38 17.25
CA LEU A 77 -16.66 -0.78 16.01
C LEU A 77 -16.34 -1.68 14.82
N SER A 78 -17.13 -1.55 13.75
CA SER A 78 -16.96 -2.27 12.49
C SER A 78 -16.79 -1.30 11.33
N LEU A 79 -16.02 -1.67 10.31
CA LEU A 79 -15.90 -0.90 9.07
C LEU A 79 -17.22 -0.73 8.33
N SER A 80 -18.18 -1.64 8.51
CA SER A 80 -19.52 -1.52 7.91
C SER A 80 -20.23 -0.22 8.30
N SER A 81 -19.85 0.40 9.44
CA SER A 81 -20.35 1.71 9.84
C SER A 81 -19.96 2.86 8.89
N LEU A 82 -18.92 2.68 8.07
CA LEU A 82 -18.43 3.69 7.12
C LEU A 82 -19.08 3.60 5.73
N GLY A 83 -20.15 2.81 5.58
CA GLY A 83 -20.81 2.62 4.28
C GLY A 83 -19.96 1.86 3.26
N THR A 84 -18.83 1.29 3.67
CA THR A 84 -18.07 0.37 2.81
C THR A 84 -18.87 -0.92 2.71
N GLU A 85 -19.57 -1.12 1.60
CA GLU A 85 -20.12 -2.44 1.28
C GLU A 85 -18.98 -3.46 1.39
N THR A 86 -19.10 -4.39 2.34
CA THR A 86 -18.36 -5.64 2.26
C THR A 86 -18.80 -6.29 0.97
N VAL A 87 -17.90 -6.41 0.00
CA VAL A 87 -18.08 -7.34 -1.12
C VAL A 87 -18.60 -8.62 -0.49
N ARG A 88 -19.82 -9.01 -0.86
CA ARG A 88 -20.53 -10.16 -0.29
C ARG A 88 -19.54 -11.32 -0.21
N ASP A 89 -19.40 -11.89 0.98
CA ASP A 89 -18.68 -13.14 1.17
C ASP A 89 -19.15 -14.09 0.05
N HIS A 90 -18.23 -14.50 -0.83
CA HIS A 90 -18.44 -15.73 -1.56
C HIS A 90 -18.34 -16.84 -0.52
N ASP A 91 -19.51 -17.12 0.03
CA ASP A 91 -19.97 -18.32 0.71
C ASP A 91 -18.85 -19.13 1.36
N ASP A 92 -18.63 -18.84 2.64
CA ASP A 92 -18.16 -19.84 3.60
C ASP A 92 -19.22 -20.95 3.58
N THR A 93 -19.08 -21.92 2.66
CA THR A 93 -19.88 -23.14 2.72
C THR A 93 -19.57 -23.78 4.08
N GLU A 94 -20.63 -23.90 4.87
CA GLU A 94 -20.68 -24.37 6.25
C GLU A 94 -19.60 -25.42 6.58
N ILE A 95 -18.60 -25.02 7.38
CA ILE A 95 -17.87 -26.00 8.18
C ILE A 95 -18.75 -26.27 9.40
N GLN A 96 -19.63 -27.26 9.27
CA GLN A 96 -20.31 -27.82 10.44
C GLN A 96 -19.26 -28.40 11.41
N PRO A 97 -19.40 -28.17 12.72
CA PRO A 97 -18.50 -28.74 13.70
C PRO A 97 -18.90 -30.20 13.93
N VAL A 98 -18.44 -31.10 13.06
CA VAL A 98 -18.53 -32.54 13.35
C VAL A 98 -17.31 -32.93 14.17
N CYS A 99 -17.47 -32.81 15.49
CA CYS A 99 -16.71 -33.61 16.42
C CYS A 99 -17.20 -35.06 16.25
N ASN A 100 -16.50 -35.85 15.42
CA ASN A 100 -16.54 -37.31 15.52
C ASN A 100 -15.10 -37.82 15.60
N THR A 101 -14.73 -38.18 16.82
CA THR A 101 -13.59 -39.05 17.16
C THR A 101 -13.82 -40.46 16.60
N ALA A 102 -13.80 -40.61 15.27
CA ALA A 102 -13.67 -41.87 14.54
C ALA A 102 -13.57 -41.52 13.04
N GLU A 103 -12.72 -42.23 12.29
CA GLU A 103 -12.59 -42.12 10.82
C GLU A 103 -11.64 -41.06 10.24
N LEU A 104 -10.46 -40.93 10.86
CA LEU A 104 -9.24 -40.59 10.11
C LEU A 104 -8.67 -41.87 9.49
N ASN A 105 -9.30 -42.38 8.43
CA ASN A 105 -8.71 -43.44 7.60
C ASN A 105 -9.09 -43.30 6.12
N ARG A 106 -8.05 -43.01 5.30
CA ARG A 106 -7.86 -43.26 3.86
C ARG A 106 -8.33 -42.20 2.84
N ALA A 107 -7.38 -41.35 2.46
CA ALA A 107 -7.04 -41.04 1.05
C ALA A 107 -5.52 -40.75 0.95
N PRO A 108 -4.76 -41.31 -0.02
CA PRO A 108 -3.31 -41.17 -0.06
C PRO A 108 -2.89 -39.95 -0.91
N GLY A 109 -3.04 -38.75 -0.34
CA GLY A 109 -2.22 -37.59 -0.73
C GLY A 109 -0.93 -37.62 0.09
N LYS A 110 0.22 -37.26 -0.49
CA LYS A 110 1.55 -37.30 0.17
C LYS A 110 1.69 -36.26 1.31
N ASP A 111 0.89 -36.40 2.35
CA ASP A 111 1.23 -35.89 3.67
C ASP A 111 2.42 -36.70 4.16
N GLY A 112 3.50 -36.02 4.52
CA GLY A 112 4.69 -36.68 5.05
C GLY A 112 4.37 -37.32 6.40
N THR A 113 3.80 -38.52 6.38
CA THR A 113 3.61 -39.37 7.55
C THR A 113 4.99 -39.90 7.96
N GLY A 114 5.39 -39.60 9.19
CA GLY A 114 6.70 -39.97 9.73
C GLY A 114 7.25 -38.90 10.67
N ARG A 115 8.47 -39.14 11.16
CA ARG A 115 9.28 -38.36 12.12
C ARG A 115 9.36 -36.82 11.90
N TRP A 116 8.83 -36.32 10.79
CA TRP A 116 8.90 -34.93 10.34
C TRP A 116 7.53 -34.24 10.22
N ALA A 117 6.45 -34.87 10.68
CA ALA A 117 5.12 -34.26 10.69
C ALA A 117 5.14 -32.96 11.52
N ARG A 118 4.72 -31.85 10.92
CA ARG A 118 4.63 -30.53 11.57
C ARG A 118 3.20 -30.01 11.50
N ALA A 119 2.74 -29.39 12.57
CA ALA A 119 1.52 -28.59 12.55
C ALA A 119 1.84 -27.20 12.01
N THR A 120 1.04 -26.70 11.06
CA THR A 120 1.12 -25.33 10.55
C THR A 120 -0.18 -24.63 10.87
N PHE A 121 -0.08 -23.43 11.43
CA PHE A 121 -1.22 -22.62 11.85
C PHE A 121 -1.27 -21.34 11.02
N LYS A 122 -2.47 -20.99 10.56
CA LYS A 122 -2.83 -19.67 10.05
C LYS A 122 -3.40 -18.88 11.21
N ILE A 123 -2.88 -17.68 11.42
CA ILE A 123 -3.28 -16.77 12.48
C ILE A 123 -3.77 -15.49 11.81
N VAL A 124 -5.03 -15.13 12.04
CA VAL A 124 -5.60 -13.86 11.62
C VAL A 124 -5.59 -12.93 12.81
N LEU A 125 -5.01 -11.74 12.65
CA LEU A 125 -4.78 -10.80 13.74
C LEU A 125 -5.10 -9.37 13.30
N SER A 126 -5.50 -8.59 14.29
CA SER A 126 -5.84 -7.17 14.22
C SER A 126 -4.94 -6.41 15.17
N TYR A 127 -4.36 -5.29 14.75
CA TYR A 127 -3.56 -4.43 15.61
C TYR A 127 -3.69 -2.95 15.26
N HIS A 128 -3.62 -2.12 16.29
CA HIS A 128 -3.62 -0.68 16.18
C HIS A 128 -2.21 -0.18 15.82
N GLY A 129 -2.06 0.40 14.62
CA GLY A 129 -0.76 0.73 14.05
C GLY A 129 0.08 1.68 14.89
N ASN A 130 -0.54 2.66 15.55
CA ASN A 130 0.15 3.64 16.37
C ASN A 130 0.77 3.04 17.66
N SER A 131 0.37 1.82 18.02
CA SER A 131 0.93 1.11 19.17
C SER A 131 2.26 0.40 18.86
N PHE A 132 2.71 0.37 17.60
CA PHE A 132 3.86 -0.43 17.15
C PHE A 132 4.74 0.30 16.12
N ASP A 133 6.02 -0.06 16.06
CA ASP A 133 7.00 0.41 15.07
C ASP A 133 6.89 -0.31 13.72
N GLY A 134 5.69 -0.81 13.40
CA GLY A 134 5.37 -1.59 12.21
C GLY A 134 5.41 -3.11 12.45
N TRP A 135 5.28 -3.87 11.36
CA TRP A 135 5.27 -5.34 11.45
C TRP A 135 6.65 -5.93 11.74
N GLN A 136 7.63 -5.64 10.87
CA GLN A 136 8.88 -6.39 10.79
C GLN A 136 9.73 -6.21 12.04
N LYS A 137 10.20 -7.31 12.64
CA LYS A 137 11.12 -7.28 13.79
C LYS A 137 12.39 -6.49 13.46
N GLN A 138 12.71 -5.54 14.33
CA GLN A 138 13.92 -4.72 14.32
C GLN A 138 14.50 -4.67 15.74
N PRO A 139 15.82 -4.53 15.92
CA PRO A 139 16.42 -4.40 17.25
C PRO A 139 15.80 -3.23 18.03
N GLU A 140 15.54 -3.45 19.32
CA GLU A 140 15.09 -2.43 20.29
C GLU A 140 13.74 -1.74 20.02
N LEU A 141 13.02 -2.13 18.96
CA LEU A 141 11.73 -1.53 18.59
C LEU A 141 10.55 -2.43 18.97
N ASN A 142 9.42 -1.81 19.27
CA ASN A 142 8.20 -2.51 19.63
C ASN A 142 7.41 -2.87 18.36
N THR A 143 7.71 -4.03 17.78
CA THR A 143 7.09 -4.46 16.50
C THR A 143 6.07 -5.58 16.72
N VAL A 144 5.09 -5.66 15.82
CA VAL A 144 4.05 -6.70 15.91
C VAL A 144 4.66 -8.10 15.78
N GLN A 145 5.60 -8.29 14.84
CA GLN A 145 6.30 -9.57 14.68
C GLN A 145 7.06 -9.95 15.94
N GLY A 146 7.76 -9.01 16.58
CA GLY A 146 8.52 -9.28 17.81
C GLY A 146 7.61 -9.76 18.95
N VAL A 147 6.48 -9.08 19.16
CA VAL A 147 5.49 -9.48 20.18
C VAL A 147 4.91 -10.86 19.87
N VAL A 148 4.49 -11.10 18.63
CA VAL A 148 3.90 -12.38 18.19
C VAL A 148 4.92 -13.52 18.32
N GLU A 149 6.15 -13.33 17.83
CA GLU A 149 7.20 -14.36 17.90
C GLU A 149 7.59 -14.69 19.34
N LYS A 150 7.66 -13.71 20.23
CA LYS A 150 7.87 -13.93 21.66
C LYS A 150 6.75 -14.76 22.28
N SER A 151 5.48 -14.46 21.99
CA SER A 151 4.34 -15.25 22.46
C SER A 151 4.33 -16.69 21.92
N LEU A 152 4.76 -16.86 20.66
CA LEU A 152 4.85 -18.17 20.01
C LEU A 152 6.03 -19.01 20.53
N GLY A 153 6.98 -18.42 21.26
CA GLY A 153 8.09 -19.11 21.91
C GLY A 153 7.64 -20.24 22.83
N LYS A 154 6.43 -20.18 23.39
CA LYS A 154 5.86 -21.24 24.25
C LYS A 154 5.53 -22.53 23.49
N PHE A 155 5.39 -22.46 22.17
CA PHE A 155 4.92 -23.58 21.33
C PHE A 155 6.03 -24.15 20.43
N VAL A 156 7.27 -23.67 20.57
CA VAL A 156 8.40 -24.27 19.86
C VAL A 156 8.72 -25.64 20.43
N ASP A 157 9.20 -26.55 19.57
CA ASP A 157 9.64 -27.88 19.99
C ASP A 157 10.95 -27.84 20.77
N GLU A 158 11.21 -28.87 21.57
CA GLU A 158 12.38 -28.96 22.45
C GLU A 158 13.70 -28.86 21.68
N LYS A 159 13.77 -29.47 20.49
CA LYS A 159 14.96 -29.43 19.64
C LYS A 159 15.25 -28.00 19.19
N LYS A 160 14.24 -27.27 18.70
CA LYS A 160 14.37 -25.85 18.35
C LYS A 160 14.71 -25.00 19.57
N ALA A 161 14.09 -25.26 20.72
CA ALA A 161 14.39 -24.54 21.96
C ALA A 161 15.86 -24.72 22.38
N GLN A 162 16.38 -25.94 22.31
CA GLN A 162 17.79 -26.24 22.60
C GLN A 162 18.72 -25.55 21.61
N GLN A 163 18.42 -25.61 20.30
CA GLN A 163 19.20 -24.91 19.27
C GLN A 163 19.27 -23.39 19.48
N LEU A 164 18.17 -22.77 19.95
CA LEU A 164 18.16 -21.34 20.28
C LEU A 164 19.02 -21.05 21.51
N LYS A 165 18.93 -21.88 22.56
CA LYS A 165 19.75 -21.76 23.78
C LYS A 165 21.24 -21.91 23.49
N ASP A 166 21.64 -22.91 22.70
CA ASP A 166 23.05 -23.16 22.33
C ASP A 166 23.66 -21.97 21.57
N ARG A 167 22.83 -21.19 20.88
CA ARG A 167 23.22 -19.97 20.16
C ARG A 167 23.07 -18.70 20.97
N CYS A 168 22.73 -18.80 22.25
CA CYS A 168 22.42 -17.68 23.14
C CYS A 168 21.32 -16.75 22.57
N LEU A 169 20.34 -17.32 21.86
CA LEU A 169 19.19 -16.61 21.29
C LEU A 169 17.96 -16.75 22.18
N PRO A 170 17.06 -15.76 22.19
CA PRO A 170 15.79 -15.87 22.91
C PRO A 170 14.91 -16.99 22.32
N ILE A 171 14.14 -17.66 23.18
CA ILE A 171 13.21 -18.73 22.78
C ILE A 171 11.98 -18.09 22.16
N GLU A 172 11.96 -18.01 20.83
CA GLU A 172 10.90 -17.35 20.06
C GLU A 172 10.42 -18.24 18.89
N GLY A 173 9.14 -18.10 18.55
CA GLY A 173 8.58 -18.65 17.32
C GLY A 173 9.11 -17.94 16.08
N CYS A 174 8.85 -18.50 14.90
CA CYS A 174 9.12 -17.82 13.63
C CYS A 174 7.79 -17.59 12.92
N ALA A 175 7.42 -16.33 12.72
CA ALA A 175 6.18 -15.95 12.08
C ALA A 175 6.44 -15.44 10.66
N VAL A 176 5.70 -15.98 9.69
CA VAL A 176 5.71 -15.51 8.30
C VAL A 176 4.43 -14.73 8.04
N VAL A 177 4.47 -13.62 7.29
CA VAL A 177 3.32 -12.71 7.12
C VAL A 177 2.86 -12.58 5.67
N ALA A 178 1.59 -12.25 5.47
CA ALA A 178 1.00 -11.99 4.14
C ALA A 178 1.50 -10.70 3.48
N GLY A 179 1.76 -9.67 4.28
CA GLY A 179 2.37 -8.42 3.85
C GLY A 179 2.87 -7.61 5.03
N ARG A 180 4.00 -6.93 4.87
CA ARG A 180 4.54 -6.04 5.92
C ARG A 180 3.78 -4.72 5.92
N THR A 181 3.51 -4.20 7.11
CA THR A 181 2.99 -2.85 7.34
C THR A 181 4.11 -1.95 7.87
N ASP A 182 4.11 -0.69 7.43
CA ASP A 182 5.02 0.35 7.96
C ASP A 182 4.55 0.79 9.38
N LYS A 183 5.42 1.50 10.11
CA LYS A 183 5.06 2.13 11.39
C LYS A 183 3.81 3.01 11.26
N GLY A 184 2.91 2.91 12.25
CA GLY A 184 1.66 3.66 12.31
C GLY A 184 0.50 3.06 11.51
N VAL A 185 0.77 2.09 10.60
CA VAL A 185 -0.28 1.47 9.78
C VAL A 185 -1.04 0.42 10.58
N THR A 186 -2.36 0.60 10.67
CA THR A 186 -3.27 -0.35 11.31
C THR A 186 -3.47 -1.58 10.42
N ALA A 187 -3.75 -2.73 11.02
CA ALA A 187 -4.29 -3.86 10.27
C ALA A 187 -5.47 -4.44 11.03
N LEU A 188 -6.60 -4.60 10.35
CA LEU A 188 -7.79 -5.22 10.93
C LEU A 188 -7.85 -6.73 10.67
N ARG A 189 -7.20 -7.22 9.61
CA ARG A 189 -7.19 -8.65 9.24
C ARG A 189 -5.85 -9.09 8.65
N GLN A 190 -4.74 -8.78 9.32
CA GLN A 190 -3.43 -9.29 8.91
C GLN A 190 -3.37 -10.81 9.08
N VAL A 191 -2.70 -11.50 8.16
CA VAL A 191 -2.52 -12.94 8.22
C VAL A 191 -1.05 -13.28 8.40
N CYS A 192 -0.74 -14.08 9.40
CA CYS A 192 0.56 -14.72 9.53
C CYS A 192 0.43 -16.23 9.68
N SER A 193 1.55 -16.93 9.57
CA SER A 193 1.64 -18.36 9.84
C SER A 193 2.77 -18.68 10.80
N PHE A 194 2.55 -19.74 11.57
CA PHE A 194 3.50 -20.33 12.50
C PHE A 194 3.46 -21.84 12.32
N TYR A 195 4.59 -22.51 12.50
CA TYR A 195 4.65 -23.97 12.49
C TYR A 195 5.46 -24.50 13.66
N THR A 196 5.12 -25.71 14.09
CA THR A 196 5.81 -26.43 15.17
C THR A 196 5.74 -27.94 14.93
N TRP A 197 6.73 -28.68 15.44
CA TRP A 197 6.72 -30.14 15.47
C TRP A 197 6.01 -30.72 16.70
N ARG A 198 5.54 -29.86 17.61
CA ARG A 198 4.69 -30.27 18.73
C ARG A 198 3.31 -30.69 18.22
N THR A 199 2.82 -31.83 18.71
CA THR A 199 1.52 -32.40 18.35
C THR A 199 0.41 -32.03 19.34
N ASP A 200 0.77 -31.46 20.49
CA ASP A 200 -0.14 -31.14 21.60
C ASP A 200 -0.67 -29.70 21.57
N VAL A 201 -0.22 -28.88 20.61
CA VAL A 201 -0.56 -27.45 20.53
C VAL A 201 -1.96 -27.26 19.95
N LYS A 202 -2.86 -26.64 20.72
CA LYS A 202 -4.21 -26.31 20.25
C LYS A 202 -4.28 -24.87 19.72
N PRO A 203 -5.12 -24.59 18.71
CA PRO A 203 -5.32 -23.22 18.20
C PRO A 203 -5.65 -22.18 19.29
N GLN A 204 -6.45 -22.57 20.29
CA GLN A 204 -6.88 -21.72 21.40
C GLN A 204 -5.71 -21.30 22.31
N ASP A 205 -4.70 -22.16 22.46
CA ASP A 205 -3.52 -21.84 23.27
C ASP A 205 -2.71 -20.73 22.60
N ILE A 206 -2.55 -20.81 21.27
CA ILE A 206 -1.88 -19.79 20.45
C ILE A 206 -2.64 -18.47 20.56
N GLU A 207 -3.96 -18.51 20.40
CA GLU A 207 -4.84 -17.34 20.52
C GLU A 207 -4.66 -16.65 21.87
N GLY A 208 -4.78 -17.40 22.97
CA GLY A 208 -4.61 -16.87 24.32
C GLY A 208 -3.21 -16.30 24.57
N SER A 209 -2.16 -16.98 24.09
CA SER A 209 -0.77 -16.51 24.28
C SER A 209 -0.49 -15.18 23.57
N ILE A 210 -1.06 -14.96 22.38
CA ILE A 210 -0.88 -13.71 21.64
C ILE A 210 -1.76 -12.60 22.20
N ASN A 211 -3.04 -12.88 22.52
CA ASN A 211 -3.96 -11.88 23.10
C ASN A 211 -3.45 -11.32 24.44
N ASN A 212 -2.80 -12.16 25.26
CA ASN A 212 -2.23 -11.75 26.54
C ASN A 212 -0.95 -10.90 26.40
N ALA A 213 -0.36 -10.82 25.21
CA ALA A 213 0.94 -10.17 25.00
C ALA A 213 0.85 -8.65 24.85
N ALA A 214 -0.24 -8.17 24.25
CA ALA A 214 -0.50 -6.73 24.10
C ALA A 214 -2.02 -6.43 24.11
N PRO A 215 -2.68 -6.61 25.27
CA PRO A 215 -4.11 -6.35 25.41
C PRO A 215 -4.48 -4.93 24.95
N GLY A 216 -5.61 -4.79 24.25
CA GLY A 216 -6.09 -3.50 23.75
C GLY A 216 -5.39 -2.98 22.49
N LYS A 217 -4.23 -3.55 22.13
CA LYS A 217 -3.37 -3.09 21.02
C LYS A 217 -3.25 -4.10 19.89
N LEU A 218 -3.28 -5.38 20.23
CA LEU A 218 -3.23 -6.53 19.33
C LEU A 218 -4.31 -7.53 19.76
N ARG A 219 -5.04 -8.06 18.79
CA ARG A 219 -6.08 -9.05 18.99
C ARG A 219 -5.99 -10.12 17.91
N VAL A 220 -5.98 -11.39 18.31
CA VAL A 220 -6.19 -12.52 17.42
C VAL A 220 -7.69 -12.62 17.11
N LEU A 221 -8.02 -12.75 15.84
CA LEU A 221 -9.38 -12.93 15.35
C LEU A 221 -9.71 -14.41 15.14
N SER A 222 -8.74 -15.19 14.67
CA SER A 222 -8.86 -16.64 14.56
C SER A 222 -7.50 -17.32 14.40
N VAL A 223 -7.44 -18.57 14.85
CA VAL A 223 -6.32 -19.49 14.60
C VAL A 223 -6.89 -20.77 14.02
N SER A 224 -6.34 -21.23 12.90
CA SER A 224 -6.71 -22.52 12.31
C SER A 224 -5.49 -23.31 11.87
N GLN A 225 -5.55 -24.63 12.01
CA GLN A 225 -4.54 -25.51 11.43
C GLN A 225 -4.75 -25.58 9.91
N VAL A 226 -3.66 -25.50 9.16
CA VAL A 226 -3.65 -25.48 7.70
C VAL A 226 -2.60 -26.44 7.15
N SER A 227 -2.70 -26.75 5.86
CA SER A 227 -1.69 -27.56 5.17
C SER A 227 -0.29 -26.96 5.33
N ARG A 228 0.72 -27.83 5.43
CA ARG A 228 2.14 -27.44 5.47
C ARG A 228 2.59 -26.63 4.26
N MET A 229 1.82 -26.66 3.16
CA MET A 229 2.09 -25.92 1.92
C MET A 229 1.61 -24.47 1.98
N PHE A 230 0.81 -24.11 2.99
CA PHE A 230 0.30 -22.76 3.15
C PHE A 230 1.44 -21.76 3.39
N HIS A 231 1.47 -20.70 2.59
CA HIS A 231 2.37 -19.57 2.80
C HIS A 231 1.59 -18.26 2.71
N PRO A 232 1.54 -17.44 3.78
CA PRO A 232 0.61 -16.31 3.84
C PRO A 232 0.93 -15.23 2.80
N ASN A 233 2.19 -15.07 2.38
CA ASN A 233 2.51 -14.14 1.28
C ASN A 233 2.19 -14.70 -0.11
N PHE A 234 2.71 -15.89 -0.43
CA PHE A 234 2.65 -16.46 -1.79
C PHE A 234 1.31 -17.07 -2.15
N SER A 235 0.59 -17.62 -1.17
CA SER A 235 -0.74 -18.16 -1.44
C SER A 235 -1.77 -17.01 -1.62
N ALA A 236 -1.37 -15.74 -1.41
CA ALA A 236 -2.28 -14.61 -1.40
C ALA A 236 -2.57 -14.03 -2.78
N LYS A 237 -3.86 -14.10 -3.17
CA LYS A 237 -4.36 -13.61 -4.46
C LYS A 237 -4.43 -12.07 -4.54
N TRP A 238 -4.86 -11.42 -3.46
CA TRP A 238 -5.06 -9.97 -3.41
C TRP A 238 -4.94 -9.43 -1.99
N ARG A 239 -4.79 -8.10 -1.88
CA ARG A 239 -4.83 -7.34 -0.63
C ARG A 239 -5.78 -6.16 -0.82
N ARG A 240 -6.48 -5.79 0.27
CA ARG A 240 -7.38 -4.64 0.33
C ARG A 240 -6.91 -3.70 1.42
N TYR A 241 -6.72 -2.45 1.04
CA TYR A 241 -6.41 -1.36 1.96
C TYR A 241 -7.56 -0.36 1.97
N LEU A 242 -7.84 0.16 3.16
CA LEU A 242 -8.71 1.31 3.37
C LEU A 242 -7.86 2.45 3.90
N TYR A 243 -8.06 3.64 3.36
CA TYR A 243 -7.46 4.86 3.86
C TYR A 243 -8.55 5.84 4.28
N ILE A 244 -8.60 6.19 5.57
CA ILE A 244 -9.55 7.19 6.10
C ILE A 244 -8.82 8.52 6.19
N PHE A 245 -9.31 9.53 5.50
CA PHE A 245 -8.76 10.88 5.50
C PHE A 245 -9.74 11.85 6.19
N PRO A 246 -9.34 12.52 7.29
CA PRO A 246 -10.22 13.45 7.99
C PRO A 246 -10.43 14.74 7.20
N LEU A 247 -11.68 15.18 7.08
CA LEU A 247 -12.04 16.44 6.43
C LEU A 247 -12.13 17.56 7.49
N LYS A 248 -11.78 18.80 7.10
CA LYS A 248 -12.06 19.98 7.92
C LYS A 248 -13.51 20.40 7.73
N ASP A 249 -14.07 21.04 8.75
CA ASP A 249 -15.46 21.52 8.70
C ASP A 249 -15.62 22.52 7.54
N GLY A 250 -16.62 22.30 6.69
CA GLY A 250 -16.89 23.15 5.52
C GLY A 250 -16.12 22.77 4.23
N GLU A 251 -15.20 21.80 4.24
CA GLU A 251 -14.50 21.33 3.01
C GLU A 251 -15.41 20.53 2.05
N ASN A 252 -16.70 20.42 2.36
CA ASN A 252 -17.67 19.64 1.61
C ASN A 252 -18.87 20.46 1.10
N MET A 253 -18.70 21.77 0.94
CA MET A 253 -19.59 22.50 0.05
C MET A 253 -19.23 22.10 -1.38
N GLU A 254 -20.15 21.39 -2.04
CA GLU A 254 -20.21 21.28 -3.51
C GLU A 254 -19.71 22.61 -4.09
N PRO A 255 -18.67 22.62 -4.94
CA PRO A 255 -18.37 23.82 -5.70
C PRO A 255 -19.65 24.16 -6.45
N ASN A 256 -20.21 25.34 -6.18
CA ASN A 256 -21.38 25.85 -6.88
C ASN A 256 -21.17 25.58 -8.38
N PHE A 257 -21.96 24.65 -8.94
CA PHE A 257 -21.78 24.09 -10.29
C PHE A 257 -21.75 25.20 -11.37
N ALA A 258 -22.23 26.39 -11.02
CA ALA A 258 -22.25 27.60 -11.83
C ALA A 258 -20.87 28.15 -12.25
N ILE A 259 -19.76 27.91 -11.54
CA ILE A 259 -18.49 28.59 -11.89
C ILE A 259 -17.67 27.84 -12.95
N TRP A 260 -17.86 26.53 -13.12
CA TRP A 260 -17.11 25.76 -14.13
C TRP A 260 -17.80 25.70 -15.49
N GLU A 261 -19.14 25.74 -15.54
CA GLU A 261 -19.86 25.91 -16.81
C GLU A 261 -19.60 27.29 -17.43
N ASP A 262 -19.41 28.36 -16.64
CA ASP A 262 -19.12 29.69 -17.21
C ASP A 262 -17.72 29.79 -17.87
N VAL A 263 -16.76 28.91 -17.55
CA VAL A 263 -15.42 28.94 -18.18
C VAL A 263 -15.37 28.08 -19.45
N GLU A 264 -16.22 27.05 -19.55
CA GLU A 264 -16.37 26.27 -20.78
C GLU A 264 -17.42 26.85 -21.74
N ASN A 265 -18.49 27.52 -21.24
CA ASN A 265 -19.52 28.18 -22.05
C ASN A 265 -19.09 29.54 -22.64
N ILE A 266 -17.97 30.15 -22.22
CA ILE A 266 -17.42 31.33 -22.92
C ILE A 266 -16.82 30.97 -24.29
N ARG A 267 -16.81 29.69 -24.68
CA ARG A 267 -16.25 29.26 -25.98
C ARG A 267 -17.22 28.74 -27.02
N GLU A 268 -18.50 28.60 -26.73
CA GLU A 268 -19.47 28.16 -27.74
C GLU A 268 -20.82 28.84 -27.53
N GLU A 269 -20.97 30.09 -27.97
CA GLU A 269 -22.21 30.54 -28.61
C GLU A 269 -21.99 31.80 -29.48
N GLU A 270 -22.74 31.84 -30.57
CA GLU A 270 -22.46 32.53 -31.83
C GLU A 270 -22.52 34.07 -31.76
N HIS A 271 -21.55 34.74 -32.39
CA HIS A 271 -21.82 35.73 -33.44
C HIS A 271 -20.51 36.20 -34.09
N ARG A 272 -20.28 35.73 -35.32
CA ARG A 272 -19.09 36.02 -36.13
C ARG A 272 -19.10 37.39 -36.81
N ASP A 273 -20.12 38.23 -36.58
CA ASP A 273 -20.35 39.46 -37.38
C ASP A 273 -20.49 40.76 -36.57
N LYS A 274 -19.95 40.86 -35.34
CA LYS A 274 -20.00 42.11 -34.53
C LYS A 274 -18.65 42.61 -33.97
N ILE A 275 -17.53 41.96 -34.31
CA ILE A 275 -16.19 42.35 -33.82
C ILE A 275 -15.44 43.29 -34.81
N GLU A 276 -16.04 43.66 -35.94
CA GLU A 276 -15.44 44.63 -36.88
C GLU A 276 -15.77 46.11 -36.57
N ALA A 277 -16.60 46.40 -35.57
CA ALA A 277 -17.05 47.78 -35.30
C ALA A 277 -16.44 48.45 -34.06
N LEU A 278 -15.52 47.78 -33.34
CA LEU A 278 -14.84 48.37 -32.18
C LEU A 278 -13.33 48.10 -32.23
N HIS A 279 -12.74 48.26 -33.41
CA HIS A 279 -11.33 48.64 -33.53
C HIS A 279 -11.25 50.16 -33.38
N GLY A 280 -11.15 50.61 -32.14
CA GLY A 280 -11.10 52.02 -31.82
C GLY A 280 -10.79 52.22 -30.35
N GLU A 281 -9.50 52.32 -30.08
CA GLU A 281 -8.92 52.93 -28.88
C GLU A 281 -8.70 52.03 -27.64
N CYS A 282 -7.42 52.03 -27.25
CA CYS A 282 -6.85 51.63 -25.97
C CYS A 282 -6.67 50.12 -25.69
N LYS A 283 -5.62 49.55 -26.28
CA LYS A 283 -5.00 48.33 -25.75
C LYS A 283 -3.50 48.24 -26.02
N ASP A 284 -2.73 49.23 -25.57
CA ASP A 284 -1.25 49.17 -25.62
C ASP A 284 -0.51 49.50 -24.30
N GLU A 285 -1.18 49.70 -23.16
CA GLU A 285 -0.48 49.93 -21.88
C GLU A 285 -0.59 48.80 -20.83
N ILE A 286 -1.37 47.73 -21.07
CA ILE A 286 -1.52 46.63 -20.08
C ILE A 286 -0.83 45.33 -20.51
N LEU A 287 -0.48 45.15 -21.80
CA LEU A 287 0.12 43.90 -22.30
C LEU A 287 1.64 43.94 -22.50
N ASN A 288 2.30 45.10 -22.36
CA ASN A 288 3.75 45.23 -22.56
C ASN A 288 4.62 45.19 -21.29
N ASN A 289 4.03 45.00 -20.10
CA ASN A 289 4.81 44.87 -18.85
C ASN A 289 5.03 43.42 -18.38
N LEU A 290 4.77 42.43 -19.23
CA LEU A 290 5.00 41.02 -18.91
C LEU A 290 5.59 40.31 -20.12
N VAL A 291 6.83 40.63 -20.45
CA VAL A 291 7.92 39.72 -20.87
C VAL A 291 9.14 40.59 -21.20
N LEU A 292 10.19 40.48 -20.37
CA LEU A 292 11.63 40.58 -20.66
C LEU A 292 12.40 41.24 -19.50
N SER A 293 12.65 40.47 -18.44
CA SER A 293 13.94 40.48 -17.76
C SER A 293 14.14 39.11 -17.13
N GLN A 294 15.10 38.37 -17.66
CA GLN A 294 15.69 37.20 -17.03
C GLN A 294 16.34 37.67 -15.73
N ASP A 295 15.81 37.26 -14.59
CA ASP A 295 16.53 37.10 -13.33
C ASP A 295 15.71 36.17 -12.41
N ASP A 296 16.42 35.32 -11.69
CA ASP A 296 15.90 34.27 -10.81
C ASP A 296 15.12 34.84 -9.61
N GLU A 297 13.84 35.19 -9.77
CA GLU A 297 12.90 35.38 -8.65
C GLU A 297 11.63 34.52 -8.81
N GLU A 298 11.36 33.68 -7.81
CA GLU A 298 10.09 32.97 -7.67
C GLU A 298 8.94 33.99 -7.65
N PRO A 299 7.96 33.93 -8.57
CA PRO A 299 6.82 34.83 -8.50
C PRO A 299 6.04 34.55 -7.21
N ALA A 300 5.74 35.63 -6.48
CA ALA A 300 4.94 35.62 -5.25
C ALA A 300 3.72 34.70 -5.36
N SER A 301 3.52 33.89 -4.32
CA SER A 301 2.58 32.76 -4.32
C SER A 301 1.14 33.21 -4.61
N ALA A 302 0.64 32.91 -5.81
CA ALA A 302 -0.79 32.74 -5.99
C ALA A 302 -1.26 31.69 -4.97
N ASN A 303 -2.25 32.04 -4.14
CA ASN A 303 -2.74 31.16 -3.09
C ASN A 303 -3.17 29.82 -3.70
N LYS A 304 -2.39 28.77 -3.43
CA LYS A 304 -2.69 27.42 -3.93
C LYS A 304 -3.99 26.92 -3.31
N PRO A 305 -4.76 26.10 -4.02
CA PRO A 305 -6.02 25.56 -3.52
C PRO A 305 -5.79 24.84 -2.19
N GLN A 306 -6.68 25.05 -1.23
CA GLN A 306 -6.67 24.41 0.10
C GLN A 306 -7.84 23.43 0.29
N THR A 307 -8.66 23.24 -0.75
CA THR A 307 -9.80 22.34 -0.76
C THR A 307 -9.73 21.42 -1.97
N PHE A 308 -10.45 20.31 -1.94
CA PHE A 308 -10.56 19.36 -3.06
C PHE A 308 -11.93 18.70 -3.04
N SER A 309 -12.39 18.25 -4.20
CA SER A 309 -13.63 17.48 -4.32
C SER A 309 -13.35 15.97 -4.17
N ILE A 310 -14.11 15.29 -3.30
CA ILE A 310 -14.05 13.83 -3.15
C ILE A 310 -14.45 13.14 -4.46
N MET A 311 -15.45 13.66 -5.16
CA MET A 311 -15.85 13.16 -6.47
C MET A 311 -14.67 13.20 -7.47
N ARG A 312 -13.88 14.28 -7.45
CA ARG A 312 -12.69 14.40 -8.29
C ARG A 312 -11.62 13.37 -7.93
N VAL A 313 -11.37 13.17 -6.63
CA VAL A 313 -10.44 12.12 -6.15
C VAL A 313 -10.92 10.74 -6.61
N ASN A 314 -12.22 10.46 -6.51
CA ASN A 314 -12.80 9.20 -6.97
C ASN A 314 -12.63 9.00 -8.48
N GLN A 315 -12.93 10.01 -9.29
CA GLN A 315 -12.75 9.96 -10.75
C GLN A 315 -11.31 9.62 -11.14
N LEU A 316 -10.33 10.26 -10.51
CA LEU A 316 -8.90 10.00 -10.73
C LEU A 316 -8.52 8.55 -10.37
N LEU A 317 -8.95 8.07 -9.20
CA LEU A 317 -8.63 6.72 -8.72
C LEU A 317 -9.28 5.63 -9.57
N ARG A 318 -10.53 5.81 -10.01
CA ARG A 318 -11.23 4.81 -10.85
C ARG A 318 -10.54 4.56 -12.19
N LYS A 319 -9.78 5.52 -12.72
CA LYS A 319 -8.98 5.28 -13.94
C LYS A 319 -7.87 4.23 -13.75
N LEU A 320 -7.50 3.91 -12.51
CA LEU A 320 -6.52 2.87 -12.19
C LEU A 320 -7.14 1.46 -12.21
N GLU A 321 -8.46 1.32 -12.17
CA GLU A 321 -9.12 0.00 -12.17
C GLU A 321 -8.81 -0.78 -13.45
N GLY A 322 -8.43 -2.05 -13.29
CA GLY A 322 -8.03 -2.92 -14.40
C GLY A 322 -6.69 -2.56 -15.03
N LYS A 323 -5.91 -1.64 -14.43
CA LYS A 323 -4.61 -1.24 -14.95
C LYS A 323 -3.46 -1.93 -14.24
N LEU A 324 -2.39 -2.11 -15.01
CA LEU A 324 -1.12 -2.64 -14.55
C LEU A 324 -0.18 -1.47 -14.26
N LEU A 325 0.14 -1.31 -12.99
CA LEU A 325 0.86 -0.16 -12.46
C LEU A 325 2.33 -0.52 -12.30
N SER A 326 3.19 0.13 -13.09
CA SER A 326 4.64 -0.06 -13.03
C SER A 326 5.22 0.53 -11.74
N TYR A 327 6.16 -0.20 -11.15
CA TYR A 327 6.74 0.16 -9.85
C TYR A 327 7.83 1.22 -9.83
N LYS A 328 8.26 1.71 -11.00
CA LYS A 328 9.36 2.67 -11.09
C LYS A 328 9.11 3.94 -10.25
N MET A 329 7.85 4.37 -10.14
CA MET A 329 7.45 5.54 -9.36
C MET A 329 7.41 5.35 -7.83
N PHE A 330 7.12 4.13 -7.36
CA PHE A 330 6.87 3.87 -5.94
C PHE A 330 8.10 3.37 -5.18
N ALA A 331 9.18 3.05 -5.90
CA ALA A 331 10.46 2.57 -5.36
C ALA A 331 11.29 3.69 -4.68
N ARG A 332 10.68 4.49 -3.79
CA ARG A 332 11.32 5.67 -3.16
C ARG A 332 12.53 5.32 -2.30
N ASP A 333 12.49 4.15 -1.65
CA ASP A 333 13.48 3.74 -0.65
C ASP A 333 14.49 2.69 -1.16
N THR A 334 14.44 2.29 -2.44
CA THR A 334 15.42 1.36 -3.01
C THR A 334 16.47 2.11 -3.83
N LYS A 335 17.76 1.78 -3.59
CA LYS A 335 18.88 2.24 -4.43
C LYS A 335 18.63 1.74 -5.85
N ALA A 336 18.71 2.63 -6.83
CA ALA A 336 18.48 2.30 -8.24
C ALA A 336 19.39 1.15 -8.73
N SER A 337 20.60 1.04 -8.18
CA SER A 337 21.57 -0.02 -8.47
C SER A 337 21.20 -1.42 -7.97
N ARG A 338 20.16 -1.56 -7.15
CA ARG A 338 19.65 -2.87 -6.68
C ARG A 338 18.41 -3.35 -7.45
N ASN A 339 17.95 -2.58 -8.44
CA ASN A 339 16.78 -2.91 -9.25
C ASN A 339 17.22 -3.54 -10.58
N GLU A 340 17.97 -4.64 -10.54
CA GLU A 340 18.20 -5.47 -11.73
C GLU A 340 17.05 -6.49 -11.85
N GLY A 341 16.30 -6.42 -12.95
CA GLY A 341 15.14 -7.26 -13.23
C GLY A 341 13.95 -6.48 -13.83
N PRO A 342 12.94 -7.17 -14.41
CA PRO A 342 11.74 -6.50 -14.87
C PRO A 342 11.07 -5.76 -13.71
N PRO A 343 10.52 -4.55 -13.93
CA PRO A 343 9.78 -3.86 -12.89
C PRO A 343 8.69 -4.81 -12.39
N THR A 344 8.61 -5.03 -11.08
CA THR A 344 7.46 -5.76 -10.58
C THR A 344 6.21 -4.89 -10.87
N GLU A 345 5.05 -5.51 -11.00
CA GLU A 345 3.83 -4.83 -11.46
C GLU A 345 2.67 -5.11 -10.50
N CYS A 346 1.85 -4.08 -10.25
CA CYS A 346 0.63 -4.17 -9.45
C CYS A 346 -0.57 -4.11 -10.38
N PHE A 347 -1.41 -5.12 -10.35
CA PHE A 347 -2.69 -5.10 -11.03
C PHE A 347 -3.75 -4.64 -10.03
N VAL A 348 -4.37 -3.49 -10.31
CA VAL A 348 -5.42 -2.91 -9.46
C VAL A 348 -6.76 -3.47 -9.89
N TYR A 349 -7.41 -4.19 -8.97
CA TYR A 349 -8.75 -4.75 -9.17
C TYR A 349 -9.84 -3.71 -8.91
N HIS A 350 -9.66 -2.88 -7.88
CA HIS A 350 -10.67 -1.91 -7.46
C HIS A 350 -10.01 -0.68 -6.83
N ALA A 351 -10.54 0.49 -7.13
CA ALA A 351 -10.08 1.77 -6.59
C ALA A 351 -11.24 2.76 -6.51
N ARG A 352 -11.62 3.18 -5.30
CA ARG A 352 -12.69 4.17 -5.09
C ARG A 352 -12.35 5.15 -3.98
N ALA A 353 -12.93 6.35 -4.05
CA ALA A 353 -13.04 7.28 -2.94
C ALA A 353 -14.51 7.64 -2.70
N MET A 354 -14.91 7.74 -1.45
CA MET A 354 -16.27 8.09 -1.05
C MET A 354 -16.25 8.92 0.23
N GLU A 355 -17.25 9.75 0.41
CA GLU A 355 -17.50 10.36 1.71
C GLU A 355 -18.11 9.30 2.65
N ALA A 356 -17.69 9.34 3.91
CA ALA A 356 -18.27 8.59 4.99
C ALA A 356 -18.33 9.47 6.25
N ARG A 357 -19.00 8.97 7.31
CA ARG A 357 -18.96 9.59 8.63
C ARG A 357 -18.39 8.62 9.65
N LEU A 358 -17.41 9.07 10.43
CA LEU A 358 -16.93 8.29 11.57
C LEU A 358 -18.00 8.29 12.67
N PRO A 359 -18.35 7.13 13.24
CA PRO A 359 -19.28 7.08 14.37
C PRO A 359 -18.63 7.70 15.61
N CYS A 360 -19.35 8.59 16.28
CA CYS A 360 -18.98 9.09 17.60
C CYS A 360 -19.59 8.19 18.67
N LEU A 361 -18.79 7.68 19.60
CA LEU A 361 -19.30 6.87 20.72
C LEU A 361 -19.99 7.72 21.79
N ASP A 362 -19.66 9.02 21.87
CA ASP A 362 -20.13 9.93 22.93
C ASP A 362 -21.33 10.80 22.49
N GLN A 363 -22.25 10.26 21.70
CA GLN A 363 -23.51 10.90 21.26
C GLN A 363 -23.38 12.21 20.44
N GLY A 364 -22.18 12.55 19.97
CA GLY A 364 -21.95 13.68 19.06
C GLY A 364 -22.32 13.38 17.60
N VAL A 365 -22.47 14.44 16.79
CA VAL A 365 -22.57 14.32 15.33
C VAL A 365 -21.26 13.73 14.81
N GLY A 366 -21.33 12.59 14.14
CA GLY A 366 -20.15 11.92 13.56
C GLY A 366 -19.41 12.81 12.54
N ARG A 367 -18.09 12.70 12.49
CA ARG A 367 -17.25 13.57 11.64
C ARG A 367 -17.20 13.07 10.20
N SER A 368 -17.37 13.97 9.24
CA SER A 368 -17.19 13.65 7.82
C SER A 368 -15.73 13.32 7.51
N VAL A 369 -15.52 12.24 6.79
CA VAL A 369 -14.22 11.74 6.34
C VAL A 369 -14.31 11.30 4.89
N MET A 370 -13.18 11.29 4.19
CA MET A 370 -13.07 10.61 2.91
C MET A 370 -12.46 9.22 3.12
N CYS A 371 -13.14 8.19 2.67
CA CYS A 371 -12.65 6.81 2.64
C CYS A 371 -12.15 6.47 1.24
N VAL A 372 -10.89 6.09 1.13
CA VAL A 372 -10.28 5.56 -0.11
C VAL A 372 -10.07 4.07 0.03
N GLU A 373 -10.62 3.28 -0.86
CA GLU A 373 -10.47 1.83 -0.89
C GLU A 373 -9.68 1.40 -2.12
N LEU A 374 -8.68 0.54 -1.90
CA LEU A 374 -7.79 0.03 -2.94
C LEU A 374 -7.60 -1.48 -2.79
N VAL A 375 -7.93 -2.22 -3.85
CA VAL A 375 -7.75 -3.68 -3.96
C VAL A 375 -6.80 -3.99 -5.12
N ALA A 376 -5.76 -4.75 -4.85
CA ALA A 376 -4.80 -5.17 -5.87
C ALA A 376 -4.21 -6.54 -5.55
N ASN A 377 -3.55 -7.16 -6.54
CA ASN A 377 -2.86 -8.43 -6.34
C ASN A 377 -1.73 -8.32 -5.29
N ARG A 378 -1.02 -7.18 -5.30
CA ARG A 378 0.06 -6.83 -4.37
C ARG A 378 0.27 -5.32 -4.37
N PHE A 379 0.86 -4.81 -3.30
CA PHE A 379 1.28 -3.41 -3.22
C PHE A 379 2.75 -3.32 -2.83
N LEU A 380 3.45 -2.33 -3.38
CA LEU A 380 4.78 -1.97 -2.88
C LEU A 380 4.69 -1.18 -1.58
N ARG A 381 5.82 -1.16 -0.86
CA ARG A 381 6.02 -0.30 0.31
C ARG A 381 5.64 1.15 -0.03
N LYS A 382 4.82 1.77 0.82
CA LYS A 382 4.27 3.14 0.67
C LYS A 382 3.38 3.40 -0.56
N MET A 383 3.19 2.43 -1.48
CA MET A 383 2.46 2.66 -2.73
C MET A 383 1.05 3.23 -2.51
N VAL A 384 0.27 2.61 -1.61
CA VAL A 384 -1.09 3.05 -1.27
C VAL A 384 -1.10 4.50 -0.78
N ARG A 385 -0.18 4.85 0.14
CA ARG A 385 -0.07 6.19 0.72
C ARG A 385 0.34 7.25 -0.31
N VAL A 386 1.18 6.86 -1.29
CA VAL A 386 1.58 7.74 -2.40
C VAL A 386 0.42 7.96 -3.37
N LEU A 387 -0.34 6.89 -3.70
CA LEU A 387 -1.53 6.99 -4.55
C LEU A 387 -2.56 7.94 -3.94
N VAL A 388 -2.90 7.76 -2.66
CA VAL A 388 -3.86 8.62 -1.94
C VAL A 388 -3.40 10.09 -1.95
N ALA A 389 -2.16 10.37 -1.53
CA ALA A 389 -1.65 11.73 -1.49
C ALA A 389 -1.60 12.39 -2.88
N THR A 390 -1.22 11.62 -3.91
CA THR A 390 -1.14 12.13 -5.28
C THR A 390 -2.54 12.40 -5.82
N ALA A 391 -3.51 11.52 -5.58
CA ALA A 391 -4.89 11.71 -6.00
C ALA A 391 -5.51 12.98 -5.39
N ILE A 392 -5.31 13.21 -4.09
CA ILE A 392 -5.78 14.43 -3.40
C ILE A 392 -5.09 15.67 -3.98
N ARG A 393 -3.77 15.65 -4.16
CA ARG A 393 -3.02 16.79 -4.72
C ARG A 393 -3.47 17.13 -6.14
N GLU A 394 -3.62 16.13 -7.01
CA GLU A 394 -4.05 16.36 -8.40
C GLU A 394 -5.53 16.79 -8.48
N ALA A 395 -6.38 16.29 -7.59
CA ALA A 395 -7.76 16.77 -7.46
C ALA A 395 -7.81 18.25 -7.02
N ALA A 396 -7.02 18.63 -6.01
CA ALA A 396 -6.93 20.02 -5.56
C ALA A 396 -6.39 20.95 -6.66
N ALA A 397 -5.41 20.48 -7.44
CA ALA A 397 -4.82 21.25 -8.54
C ALA A 397 -5.73 21.36 -9.78
N GLY A 398 -6.88 20.67 -9.82
CA GLY A 398 -7.78 20.65 -10.96
C GLY A 398 -7.24 19.86 -12.17
N ALA A 399 -6.39 18.86 -11.94
CA ALA A 399 -5.78 18.08 -13.02
C ALA A 399 -6.84 17.26 -13.79
N GLY A 400 -6.55 16.92 -15.05
CA GLY A 400 -7.40 16.07 -15.90
C GLY A 400 -7.55 14.64 -15.37
N GLU A 401 -8.56 13.89 -15.84
CA GLU A 401 -8.90 12.58 -15.23
C GLU A 401 -7.79 11.52 -15.40
N ASP A 402 -7.00 11.67 -16.45
CA ASP A 402 -5.90 10.76 -16.79
C ASP A 402 -4.57 11.16 -16.10
N ALA A 403 -4.57 12.18 -15.25
CA ALA A 403 -3.37 12.69 -14.59
C ALA A 403 -2.65 11.60 -13.79
N LEU A 404 -3.38 10.78 -13.02
CA LEU A 404 -2.75 9.69 -12.27
C LEU A 404 -2.08 8.67 -13.21
N LEU A 405 -2.71 8.27 -14.32
CA LEU A 405 -2.11 7.35 -15.27
C LEU A 405 -0.82 7.92 -15.88
N LYS A 406 -0.87 9.18 -16.35
CA LYS A 406 0.30 9.88 -16.88
C LYS A 406 1.46 9.96 -15.89
N LEU A 407 1.15 10.24 -14.62
CA LEU A 407 2.15 10.30 -13.55
C LEU A 407 2.75 8.93 -13.23
N MET A 408 2.01 7.86 -13.46
CA MET A 408 2.46 6.50 -13.21
C MET A 408 3.36 5.94 -14.31
N ASP A 409 3.16 6.42 -15.55
CA ASP A 409 4.05 6.14 -16.68
C ASP A 409 5.30 7.02 -16.70
N ALA A 410 5.32 8.10 -15.91
CA ALA A 410 6.47 8.97 -15.78
C ALA A 410 7.70 8.22 -15.24
N THR A 411 8.88 8.81 -15.41
CA THR A 411 10.17 8.28 -14.90
C THR A 411 10.75 9.08 -13.71
N CYS A 412 10.15 10.24 -13.39
CA CYS A 412 10.59 11.10 -12.30
C CYS A 412 9.80 10.86 -10.99
N ARG A 413 10.50 10.49 -9.91
CA ARG A 413 9.90 10.29 -8.58
C ARG A 413 9.27 11.55 -7.98
N ARG A 414 9.70 12.76 -8.41
CA ARG A 414 9.13 14.05 -8.00
C ARG A 414 7.74 14.31 -8.60
N ALA A 415 7.34 13.50 -9.59
CA ALA A 415 6.04 13.62 -10.22
C ALA A 415 4.89 13.26 -9.25
N THR A 416 5.14 12.46 -8.21
CA THR A 416 4.12 12.05 -7.22
C THR A 416 4.25 12.78 -5.90
N ALA A 417 3.17 12.91 -5.13
CA ALA A 417 3.18 13.56 -3.82
C ALA A 417 3.91 12.69 -2.76
N PRO A 418 4.53 13.27 -1.72
CA PRO A 418 5.00 12.52 -0.55
C PRO A 418 3.94 11.55 0.00
N PRO A 419 4.32 10.42 0.62
CA PRO A 419 3.34 9.46 1.08
C PRO A 419 2.45 10.11 2.16
N ALA A 420 1.13 9.93 2.05
CA ALA A 420 0.14 10.34 3.06
C ALA A 420 0.51 9.81 4.46
N PRO A 421 0.05 10.40 5.58
CA PRO A 421 0.26 9.85 6.94
C PRO A 421 -0.13 8.37 7.04
N PRO A 422 0.62 7.54 7.79
CA PRO A 422 0.27 6.13 7.98
C PRO A 422 -0.98 5.92 8.83
N ASP A 423 -1.33 6.90 9.66
CA ASP A 423 -2.41 6.90 10.65
C ASP A 423 -3.78 6.58 10.05
N GLY A 424 -4.03 7.08 8.84
CA GLY A 424 -5.24 6.81 8.08
C GLY A 424 -5.27 5.48 7.36
N LEU A 425 -4.15 4.76 7.26
CA LEU A 425 -4.06 3.53 6.46
C LEU A 425 -4.36 2.29 7.31
N SER A 426 -5.24 1.43 6.80
CA SER A 426 -5.53 0.13 7.36
C SER A 426 -5.50 -1.00 6.32
N LEU A 427 -4.87 -2.13 6.67
CA LEU A 427 -5.01 -3.39 5.95
C LEU A 427 -6.27 -4.12 6.43
N VAL A 428 -7.27 -4.27 5.55
CA VAL A 428 -8.63 -4.61 6.00
C VAL A 428 -9.09 -6.04 5.71
N ASP A 429 -8.48 -6.80 4.80
CA ASP A 429 -9.18 -8.00 4.30
C ASP A 429 -8.37 -9.29 4.05
N LYS A 430 -9.18 -10.36 4.15
CA LYS A 430 -9.08 -11.81 3.97
C LYS A 430 -8.46 -12.07 2.59
N VAL A 431 -7.21 -12.46 2.59
CA VAL A 431 -6.59 -13.08 1.42
C VAL A 431 -7.49 -14.22 0.91
N GLY A 432 -7.94 -14.19 -0.34
CA GLY A 432 -8.66 -15.32 -0.94
C GLY A 432 -7.73 -16.54 -1.09
N TRP A 433 -8.09 -17.67 -0.49
CA TRP A 433 -7.38 -18.95 -0.65
C TRP A 433 -8.36 -19.98 -1.19
N GLU A 434 -8.02 -20.63 -2.29
CA GLU A 434 -8.54 -21.97 -2.57
C GLU A 434 -7.36 -22.91 -2.31
N PHE A 435 -7.59 -23.94 -1.50
CA PHE A 435 -6.75 -25.13 -1.60
C PHE A 435 -7.19 -25.85 -2.87
N PRO A 436 -6.27 -26.37 -3.71
CA PRO A 436 -6.67 -27.28 -4.76
C PRO A 436 -7.37 -28.47 -4.09
N SER A 437 -8.60 -28.71 -4.54
CA SER A 437 -9.43 -29.88 -4.23
C SER A 437 -8.69 -31.19 -4.42
#